data_AF-A0A7C5IKR2-F1
#
_entry.id   AF-A0A7C5IKR2-F1
#
_cell.length_a   1.000
_cell.length_b   1.000
_cell.length_c   1.000
_cell.angle_alpha   90.00
_cell.angle_beta   90.00
_cell.angle_gamma   90.00
#
_symmetry.space_group_name_H-M   'P 1'
#
loop_
_entity.id
_entity.type
_entity.pdbx_description
1 polymer ?
#
loop_
_entity_poly.entity_id
_entity_poly.type
_entity_poly.pdbx_seq_one_letter_code
_entity_poly.pdbx_strand_id
1 'polypeptide(L)' 'MSTWNDFFWPLIVLKRMEMYTIPVALAALQGLGYVVPYGTLLLGATLGALPLAIGFLIFQRWFISGILAGALKG' A
#
# COMPACT_ATOMS: atom_id res chain seq x y z
N MET A 1 13.85 2.10 1.60
CA MET A 1 12.95 0.93 1.46
C MET A 1 11.55 1.38 1.86
N SER A 2 10.54 1.10 1.04
CA SER A 2 9.17 1.60 1.24
C SER A 2 8.44 0.77 2.30
N THR A 3 8.14 1.36 3.46
CA THR A 3 7.45 0.69 4.58
C THR A 3 6.00 0.34 4.26
N TRP A 4 5.33 1.08 3.36
CA TRP A 4 3.92 0.89 3.05
C TRP A 4 3.63 -0.45 2.33
N ASN A 5 4.57 -0.88 1.48
CA ASN A 5 4.47 -2.11 0.71
C ASN A 5 5.33 -3.24 1.31
N ASP A 6 5.80 -3.08 2.55
CA ASP A 6 6.59 -4.12 3.21
C ASP A 6 5.71 -5.32 3.55
N PHE A 7 6.20 -6.51 3.21
CA PHE A 7 5.44 -7.76 3.28
C PHE A 7 6.16 -8.81 4.10
N PHE A 8 7.42 -9.11 3.76
CA PHE A 8 8.17 -10.21 4.36
C PHE A 8 8.38 -10.04 5.86
N TRP A 9 8.80 -8.85 6.30
CA TRP A 9 9.06 -8.62 7.71
C TRP A 9 7.78 -8.69 8.56
N PRO A 10 6.69 -7.96 8.20
CA PRO A 10 5.39 -8.07 8.85
C PRO A 10 4.84 -9.51 8.88
N LEU A 11 4.98 -10.26 7.79
CA LEU A 11 4.48 -11.63 7.70
C LEU A 11 5.12 -12.55 8.75
N ILE A 12 6.40 -12.34 9.06
CA ILE A 12 7.15 -13.19 10.01
C ILE A 12 6.89 -12.76 11.46
N VAL A 13 6.84 -11.45 11.72
CA VAL A 13 6.81 -10.92 13.09
C VAL A 13 5.40 -10.79 13.67
N LEU A 14 4.39 -10.56 12.81
CA LEU A 14 3.02 -10.33 13.26
C LEU A 14 2.30 -11.65 13.52
N LYS A 15 1.88 -11.85 14.77
CA LYS A 15 1.20 -13.09 15.22
C LYS A 15 -0.30 -12.93 15.43
N ARG A 16 -0.78 -11.70 15.51
CA ARG A 16 -2.18 -11.36 15.80
C ARG A 16 -2.81 -10.73 14.56
N MET A 17 -3.98 -11.22 14.16
CA MET A 17 -4.66 -10.80 12.93
C MET A 17 -5.01 -9.31 12.95
N GLU A 18 -5.29 -8.74 14.11
CA GLU A 18 -5.61 -7.32 14.30
C GLU A 18 -4.41 -6.41 14.04
N MET A 19 -3.20 -6.98 14.03
CA MET A 19 -1.95 -6.25 13.78
C MET A 19 -1.49 -6.36 12.33
N TYR A 20 -2.19 -7.11 11.48
CA TYR A 20 -1.77 -7.34 10.10
C TYR A 20 -1.72 -6.04 9.30
N THR A 21 -0.61 -5.86 8.59
CA THR A 21 -0.52 -4.82 7.56
C THR A 21 -1.41 -5.18 6.38
N ILE A 22 -1.75 -4.20 5.55
CA ILE A 22 -2.62 -4.41 4.38
C ILE A 22 -2.09 -5.55 3.48
N PRO A 23 -0.79 -5.61 3.12
CA PRO A 23 -0.25 -6.71 2.33
C PRO A 23 -0.41 -8.09 3.00
N VAL A 24 -0.18 -8.18 4.32
CA VAL A 24 -0.30 -9.44 5.08
C VAL A 24 -1.77 -9.87 5.20
N ALA A 25 -2.68 -8.94 5.44
CA ALA A 25 -4.11 -9.21 5.52
C ALA A 25 -4.68 -9.71 4.18
N LEU A 26 -4.24 -9.11 3.06
CA LEU A 26 -4.64 -9.55 1.72
C LEU A 26 -4.10 -10.95 1.37
N ALA A 27 -2.89 -11.28 1.81
CA ALA A 27 -2.34 -12.62 1.65
C ALA A 27 -3.12 -13.66 2.47
N ALA A 28 -3.53 -13.31 3.69
CA ALA A 28 -4.34 -14.18 4.54
C ALA A 28 -5.70 -14.54 3.91
N LEU A 29 -6.33 -13.62 3.15
CA LEU A 29 -7.59 -13.89 2.44
C LEU A 29 -7.49 -15.00 1.39
N GLN A 30 -6.30 -15.20 0.80
CA GLN A 30 -6.07 -16.26 -0.19
C GLN A 30 -5.93 -17.64 0.46
N GLY A 31 -5.57 -17.71 1.75
CA GLY A 31 -5.38 -18.97 2.48
C GLY A 31 -6.63 -19.54 3.14
N LEU A 32 -7.76 -18.82 3.12
CA LEU A 32 -8.98 -19.18 3.87
C LEU A 32 -9.94 -20.13 3.12
N GLY A 33 -9.68 -20.50 1.86
CA GLY A 33 -10.56 -21.43 1.14
C GLY A 33 -10.07 -21.85 -0.25
N TYR A 34 -10.75 -22.85 -0.83
CA TYR A 34 -10.47 -23.35 -2.20
C TYR A 34 -10.77 -22.33 -3.31
N VAL A 35 -11.54 -21.29 -3.00
CA VAL A 35 -11.92 -20.22 -3.94
C VAL A 35 -11.45 -18.89 -3.38
N VAL A 36 -10.62 -18.19 -4.16
CA VAL A 36 -10.14 -16.85 -3.80
C VAL A 36 -11.29 -15.84 -3.96
N PRO A 37 -11.67 -15.08 -2.92
CA PRO A 37 -12.72 -14.08 -3.01
C PRO A 37 -12.17 -12.80 -3.68
N TYR A 38 -12.08 -12.82 -5.01
CA TYR A 38 -11.50 -11.71 -5.80
C TYR A 38 -12.16 -10.36 -5.54
N GLY A 39 -13.48 -10.32 -5.29
CA GLY A 39 -14.18 -9.07 -4.95
C GLY A 39 -13.64 -8.44 -3.67
N THR A 40 -13.48 -9.23 -2.61
CA THR A 40 -12.91 -8.78 -1.34
C THR A 40 -11.43 -8.43 -1.46
N LEU A 41 -10.67 -9.23 -2.23
CA LEU A 41 -9.24 -9.00 -2.47
C LEU A 41 -9.01 -7.66 -3.18
N LEU A 42 -9.72 -7.40 -4.28
CA LEU A 42 -9.57 -6.17 -5.06
C LEU A 42 -10.07 -4.94 -4.30
N LEU A 43 -11.15 -5.07 -3.54
CA LEU A 43 -11.66 -4.00 -2.67
C LEU A 43 -10.59 -3.65 -1.62
N GLY A 44 -10.05 -4.64 -0.92
CA GLY A 44 -9.01 -4.41 0.09
C GLY A 44 -7.72 -3.82 -0.50
N ALA A 45 -7.30 -4.29 -1.68
CA ALA A 45 -6.15 -3.74 -2.39
C ALA A 45 -6.36 -2.27 -2.79
N THR A 46 -7.55 -1.94 -3.29
CA THR A 46 -7.92 -0.57 -3.65
C THR A 46 -7.91 0.34 -2.42
N LEU A 47 -8.56 -0.09 -1.33
CA LEU A 47 -8.55 0.66 -0.07
C LEU A 47 -7.13 0.85 0.48
N GLY A 48 -6.26 -0.14 0.31
CA GLY A 48 -4.86 -0.03 0.70
C GLY A 48 -4.02 0.94 -0.12
N ALA A 49 -4.38 1.16 -1.38
CA ALA A 49 -3.72 2.15 -2.23
C ALA A 49 -4.23 3.58 -1.99
N LEU A 50 -5.45 3.75 -1.46
CA LEU A 50 -6.08 5.06 -1.27
C LEU A 50 -5.26 6.05 -0.45
N PRO A 51 -4.64 5.71 0.70
CA PRO A 51 -3.89 6.70 1.48
C PRO A 51 -2.71 7.29 0.72
N LEU A 52 -2.00 6.45 -0.05
CA LEU A 52 -0.92 6.91 -0.93
C LEU A 52 -1.46 7.75 -2.08
N ALA A 53 -2.57 7.35 -2.70
CA ALA A 53 -3.20 8.10 -3.78
C ALA A 53 -3.69 9.48 -3.30
N ILE A 54 -4.33 9.54 -2.13
CA ILE A 54 -4.78 10.79 -1.50
C ILE A 54 -3.59 11.67 -1.14
N GLY A 55 -2.55 11.10 -0.51
CA GLY A 55 -1.32 11.83 -0.21
C GLY A 55 -0.70 12.42 -1.48
N PHE A 56 -0.62 11.62 -2.55
CA PHE A 56 -0.15 12.10 -3.84
C PHE A 56 -1.01 13.25 -4.36
N LEU A 57 -2.34 13.15 -4.35
CA LEU A 57 -3.22 14.21 -4.83
C LEU A 57 -3.11 15.50 -4.01
N ILE A 58 -2.85 15.42 -2.70
CA ILE A 58 -2.63 16.60 -1.85
C ILE A 58 -1.29 17.27 -2.21
N PHE A 59 -0.23 16.48 -2.36
CA PHE A 59 1.13 17.00 -2.56
C PHE A 59 1.55 17.13 -4.04
N GLN A 60 0.72 16.72 -5.00
CA GLN A 60 1.06 16.67 -6.43
C GLN A 60 1.61 18.00 -6.95
N ARG A 61 1.05 19.14 -6.53
CA ARG A 61 1.50 20.47 -6.97
C ARG A 61 2.92 20.77 -6.48
N TRP A 62 3.27 20.33 -5.28
CA TRP A 62 4.57 20.57 -4.67
C TRP A 62 5.64 19.67 -5.30
N PHE A 63 5.29 18.41 -5.59
CA PHE A 63 6.16 17.53 -6.38
C PHE A 63 6.46 18.12 -7.75
N ILE A 64 5.45 18.61 -8.48
CA ILE A 64 5.63 19.24 -9.80
C ILE A 64 6.51 20.50 -9.69
N SER A 65 6.24 21.40 -8.75
CA SER A 65 7.04 22.62 -8.57
C SER A 65 8.49 22.32 -8.15
N GLY A 66 8.73 21.33 -7.31
CA GLY A 66 10.07 20.91 -6.88
C GLY A 66 10.90 20.31 -8.03
N ILE A 67 10.28 19.51 -8.90
CA ILE A 67 10.93 18.94 -10.10
C ILE A 67 11.35 20.07 -11.06
N LEU A 68 10.45 21.03 -11.31
CA LEU A 68 10.73 22.17 -12.20
C LEU A 68 11.80 23.12 -11.63
N ALA A 69 11.82 23.34 -10.31
CA ALA A 69 12.85 24.14 -9.64
C ALA A 69 14.24 23.48 -9.72
N GLY A 70 14.31 22.15 -9.70
CA GLY A 70 15.56 21.41 -9.94
C GLY A 70 16.03 21.48 -11.40
N ALA A 71 15.10 21.53 -12.36
CA ALA A 71 15.41 21.59 -13.79
C ALA A 71 15.97 22.95 -14.25
N LEU A 72 15.62 24.05 -13.56
CA LEU A 72 16.12 25.40 -13.87
C LEU A 72 17.49 25.71 -13.26
N LYS A 73 18.01 24.83 -12.39
CA LYS A 73 19.29 25.04 -11.67
C LYS A 73 20.45 24.20 -12.22
N GLY A 74 20.24 23.58 -13.38
CA GLY A 74 21.26 22.91 -14.20
C GLY A 74 21.54 23.68 -15.47
#